data_AF-A0A537ACR5-F1
#
_entry.id   AF-A0A537ACR5-F1
#
_cell.length_a   1.000
_cell.length_b   1.000
_cell.length_c   1.000
_cell.angle_alpha   90.00
_cell.angle_beta   90.00
_cell.angle_gamma   90.00
#
_symmetry.space_group_name_H-M   'P 1'
#
loop_
_entity.id
_entity.type
_entity.pdbx_description
1 polymer ?
#
loop_
_entity_poly.entity_id
_entity_poly.type
_entity_poly.pdbx_seq_one_letter_code
_entity_poly.pdbx_strand_id
1 'polypeptide(L)' 'MIIDCHGHYTTAPRQLEEWRKRQIAALEDAKHVPSKGSLGIDDDEIRASLEGAQLKLQRERGTDITIF' A
#
# COMPACT_ATOMS: atom_id res chain seq x y z
N MET A 1 -14.83 13.25 17.23
CA MET A 1 -14.07 12.95 16.01
C MET A 1 -12.62 13.30 16.25
N ILE A 2 -11.74 12.30 16.23
CA ILE A 2 -10.29 12.39 16.37
C ILE A 2 -9.68 12.07 15.01
N ILE A 3 -8.94 13.04 14.45
CA ILE A 3 -8.31 12.92 13.14
C ILE A 3 -6.81 12.78 13.33
N ASP A 4 -6.25 11.70 12.80
CA ASP A 4 -4.82 11.54 12.63
C ASP A 4 -4.41 12.13 11.28
N CYS A 5 -3.69 13.26 11.30
CA CYS A 5 -3.31 13.97 10.07
C CYS A 5 -2.08 13.38 9.37
N HIS A 6 -1.43 12.36 9.93
CA HIS A 6 -0.21 11.78 9.38
C HIS A 6 -0.26 10.24 9.38
N GLY A 7 -0.85 9.68 8.33
CA GLY A 7 -0.78 8.27 8.01
C GLY A 7 0.02 8.00 6.73
N HIS A 8 0.57 6.78 6.65
CA HIS A 8 1.17 6.25 5.44
C HIS A 8 0.76 4.80 5.26
N TYR A 9 0.58 4.37 4.02
CA TYR A 9 0.24 2.99 3.69
C TYR A 9 1.47 2.07 3.70
N THR A 10 1.95 1.74 4.89
CA THR A 10 3.17 0.93 5.12
C THR A 10 2.93 -0.59 5.09
N THR A 11 1.68 -1.03 4.94
CA THR A 11 1.28 -2.44 4.90
C THR A 11 0.80 -2.88 3.52
N ALA A 12 1.09 -2.12 2.48
CA ALA A 12 0.66 -2.42 1.12
C ALA A 12 1.01 -3.85 0.68
N PRO A 13 0.17 -4.51 -0.15
CA PRO A 13 0.46 -5.81 -0.73
C PRO A 13 1.83 -5.84 -1.42
N ARG A 14 2.55 -6.96 -1.25
CA ARG A 14 3.94 -7.16 -1.68
C ARG A 14 4.16 -6.87 -3.18
N GLN A 15 3.11 -7.05 -3.97
CA GLN A 15 3.07 -6.77 -5.40
C GLN A 15 3.49 -5.32 -5.72
N LEU A 16 3.17 -4.35 -4.86
CA LEU A 16 3.58 -2.96 -5.03
C LEU A 16 5.11 -2.81 -4.98
N GLU A 17 5.74 -3.45 -4.00
CA GLU A 17 7.20 -3.44 -3.85
C GLU A 17 7.88 -4.16 -5.02
N GLU A 18 7.36 -5.31 -5.44
CA GLU A 18 7.90 -6.03 -6.60
C GLU A 18 7.81 -5.21 -7.89
N TRP A 19 6.67 -4.56 -8.10
CA TRP A 19 6.49 -3.70 -9.26
C TRP A 19 7.45 -2.52 -9.23
N ARG A 20 7.67 -1.92 -8.04
CA ARG A 20 8.68 -0.87 -7.86
C ARG A 20 10.11 -1.38 -8.12
N LYS A 21 10.45 -2.59 -7.67
CA LYS A 21 11.77 -3.20 -7.96
C LYS A 21 11.98 -3.38 -9.46
N ARG A 22 10.96 -3.80 -10.21
CA ARG A 22 11.02 -3.88 -11.69
C ARG A 22 11.25 -2.50 -12.32
N GLN A 23 10.57 -1.46 -11.84
CA GLN A 23 10.84 -0.10 -12.31
C GLN A 23 12.28 0.35 -12.07
N ILE A 24 12.86 0.01 -10.92
CA ILE A 24 14.26 0.36 -10.61
C ILE A 24 15.21 -0.39 -11.53
N ALA A 25 15.03 -1.70 -11.70
CA ALA A 25 15.82 -2.51 -12.63
C ALA A 25 15.73 -2.01 -14.09
N ALA A 26 14.58 -1.42 -14.46
CA ALA A 26 14.38 -0.84 -15.78
C ALA A 26 15.26 0.40 -16.08
N LEU A 27 15.83 1.03 -15.06
CA LEU A 27 16.80 2.12 -15.22
C LEU A 27 18.13 1.61 -15.77
N GLU A 28 18.47 0.34 -15.53
CA GLU A 28 19.70 -0.31 -15.99
C GLU A 28 19.46 -1.13 -17.27
N ASP A 29 18.32 -1.83 -17.35
CA ASP A 29 17.93 -2.63 -18.53
C ASP A 29 16.45 -2.45 -18.87
N ALA A 30 16.19 -1.82 -20.01
CA ALA A 30 14.86 -1.50 -20.52
C ALA A 30 13.94 -2.73 -20.70
N LYS A 31 14.47 -3.96 -20.72
CA LYS A 31 13.65 -5.18 -20.70
C LYS A 31 12.79 -5.34 -19.45
N HIS A 32 13.17 -4.69 -18.36
CA HIS A 32 12.45 -4.76 -17.08
C HIS A 32 11.34 -3.70 -16.95
N VAL A 33 11.16 -2.82 -17.95
CA VAL A 33 10.12 -1.77 -17.92
C VAL A 33 8.76 -2.43 -17.69
N PRO A 34 8.11 -2.22 -16.52
CA PRO A 34 6.79 -2.78 -16.31
C PRO A 34 5.77 -1.97 -17.13
N SER A 35 4.83 -2.66 -17.77
CA SER A 35 3.70 -1.98 -18.43
C SER A 35 2.83 -1.24 -17.40
N LYS A 36 2.34 -0.05 -17.74
CA LYS A 36 1.35 0.66 -16.90
C LYS A 36 0.10 -0.20 -16.76
N GLY A 37 -0.42 -0.32 -15.54
CA GLY A 37 -1.59 -1.16 -15.25
C GLY A 37 -1.29 -2.66 -15.09
N SER A 38 -0.03 -3.09 -15.20
CA SER A 38 0.36 -4.50 -14.91
C SER A 38 0.46 -4.81 -13.41
N LEU A 39 0.12 -3.86 -12.54
CA LEU A 39 0.04 -4.08 -11.10
C LEU A 39 -1.36 -4.60 -10.77
N GLY A 40 -1.48 -5.91 -10.58
CA GLY A 40 -2.69 -6.54 -10.06
C GLY A 40 -2.65 -6.57 -8.54
N ILE A 41 -3.49 -5.76 -7.91
CA ILE A 41 -3.81 -5.83 -6.49
C ILE A 41 -5.33 -5.80 -6.40
N ASP A 42 -5.93 -6.84 -5.83
CA ASP A 42 -7.39 -6.92 -5.70
C ASP A 42 -7.88 -6.21 -4.43
N ASP A 43 -9.17 -5.87 -4.41
CA ASP A 43 -9.83 -5.22 -3.28
C ASP A 43 -9.70 -6.03 -1.99
N ASP A 44 -9.77 -7.36 -2.08
CA ASP A 44 -9.63 -8.25 -0.92
C ASP A 44 -8.24 -8.19 -0.30
N GLU A 45 -7.20 -8.03 -1.13
CA GLU A 45 -5.83 -7.85 -0.66
C GLU A 45 -5.64 -6.48 0.03
N ILE A 46 -6.30 -5.44 -0.50
CA ILE A 46 -6.33 -4.12 0.11
C ILE A 46 -7.04 -4.20 1.47
N ARG A 47 -8.23 -4.80 1.56
CA ARG A 47 -8.96 -4.98 2.82
C ARG A 47 -8.11 -5.72 3.85
N ALA A 48 -7.52 -6.86 3.46
CA ALA A 48 -6.69 -7.67 4.35
C ALA A 48 -5.49 -6.91 4.90
N SER A 49 -4.86 -6.07 4.07
CA SER A 49 -3.70 -5.26 4.48
C SER A 49 -4.01 -4.17 5.53
N LEU A 50 -5.28 -3.76 5.65
CA LEU A 50 -5.75 -2.68 6.52
C LEU A 50 -6.38 -3.22 7.81
N GLU A 51 -7.19 -4.28 7.72
CA GLU A 51 -7.99 -4.81 8.85
C GLU A 51 -7.11 -5.30 10.01
N GLY A 52 -6.00 -5.98 9.71
CA GLY A 52 -5.06 -6.47 10.73
C GLY A 52 -4.09 -5.43 11.29
N ALA A 53 -4.06 -4.23 10.70
CA ALA A 53 -3.08 -3.18 10.99
C ALA A 53 -3.77 -1.85 11.31
N GLN A 54 -3.92 -0.95 10.34
CA GLN A 54 -4.38 0.42 10.59
C GLN A 54 -5.79 0.47 11.16
N LEU A 55 -6.75 -0.28 10.60
CA LEU A 55 -8.13 -0.27 11.10
C LEU A 55 -8.23 -0.85 12.51
N LYS A 56 -7.49 -1.93 12.80
CA LYS A 56 -7.36 -2.47 14.16
C LYS A 56 -6.81 -1.41 15.12
N LEU A 57 -5.70 -0.77 14.78
CA LEU A 57 -5.05 0.22 15.63
C LEU A 57 -5.89 1.49 15.80
N GLN A 58 -6.60 1.94 14.77
CA GLN A 58 -7.55 3.06 14.87
C GLN A 58 -8.65 2.76 15.90
N ARG A 59 -9.26 1.56 15.82
CA ARG A 59 -10.28 1.08 16.79
C ARG A 59 -9.72 1.00 18.21
N GLU A 60 -8.52 0.43 18.39
CA GLU A 60 -7.87 0.27 19.69
C GLU A 60 -7.42 1.61 20.31
N ARG A 61 -7.01 2.58 19.49
CA ARG A 61 -6.51 3.89 19.94
C ARG A 61 -7.59 4.98 19.99
N GLY A 62 -8.78 4.70 19.47
CA GLY A 62 -9.89 5.64 19.44
C GLY A 62 -9.73 6.78 18.43
N THR A 63 -9.08 6.55 17.29
CA THR A 63 -9.07 7.53 16.18
C THR A 63 -10.19 7.23 15.18
N ASP A 64 -10.80 8.27 14.62
CA ASP A 64 -11.97 8.12 13.73
C ASP A 64 -11.58 8.14 12.24
N ILE A 65 -10.62 8.98 11.87
CA ILE A 65 -10.14 9.15 10.48
C ILE A 65 -8.63 9.33 10.49
N THR A 66 -7.94 8.77 9.50
CA THR A 66 -6.55 9.12 9.19
C THR A 66 -6.47 9.72 7.78
N ILE A 67 -5.70 10.80 7.62
CA ILE A 67 -5.27 11.28 6.31
C ILE A 67 -4.10 10.41 5.87
N PHE A 68 -4.32 9.61 4.83
CA PHE A 68 -3.55 8.41 4.52
C PHE A 68 -2.86 8.45 3.16
#